data_AF-A0A919WT14-F1
#
_entry.id   AF-A0A919WT14-F1
#
_cell.length_a   1.000
_cell.length_b   1.000
_cell.length_c   1.000
_cell.angle_alpha   90.00
_cell.angle_beta   90.00
_cell.angle_gamma   90.00
#
_symmetry.space_group_name_H-M   'P 1'
#
loop_
_entity.id
_entity.type
_entity.pdbx_description
1 polymer ?
#
loop_
_entity_poly.entity_id
_entity_poly.type
_entity_poly.pdbx_seq_one_letter_code
_entity_poly.pdbx_strand_id
1 'polypeptide(L)'
;MKGWTKENFGEKLYQFGLDSFPIKEDDHYTLLKVLNEFTLIASRNPVFKEHLIGVQGEFANGFRNILLKGKEEGVIIAVNIDHYAKILALVMDNISRSIMLGFEIEYKAVWKETVNSVLVEEAKI
;
A
#
# COMPACT_ATOMS: atom_id res chain seq x y z
N MET A 1 10.66 0.64 -13.22
CA MET A 1 11.23 -0.07 -12.05
C MET A 1 12.53 -0.75 -12.47
N LYS A 2 13.70 -0.15 -12.24
CA LYS A 2 14.99 -0.80 -12.56
C LYS A 2 15.35 -1.81 -11.46
N GLY A 3 15.82 -2.99 -11.85
CA GLY A 3 16.37 -4.01 -10.94
C GLY A 3 15.35 -4.90 -10.22
N TRP A 4 14.07 -4.84 -10.57
CA TRP A 4 13.09 -5.85 -10.12
C TRP A 4 13.14 -7.02 -11.08
N THR A 5 13.35 -8.22 -10.56
CA THR A 5 13.44 -9.48 -11.32
C THR A 5 12.47 -10.49 -10.73
N LYS A 6 12.22 -11.60 -11.45
CA LYS A 6 11.41 -12.71 -10.97
C LYS A 6 11.86 -13.21 -9.58
N GLU A 7 13.17 -13.29 -9.37
CA GLU A 7 13.77 -13.87 -8.16
C GLU A 7 13.69 -12.96 -6.94
N ASN A 8 13.57 -11.65 -7.14
CA ASN A 8 13.56 -10.67 -6.05
C ASN A 8 12.25 -9.87 -5.95
N PHE A 9 11.24 -10.21 -6.75
CA PHE A 9 10.01 -9.44 -6.83
C PHE A 9 9.28 -9.38 -5.49
N GLY A 10 9.08 -10.53 -4.82
CA GLY A 10 8.39 -10.59 -3.53
C GLY A 10 9.10 -9.76 -2.47
N GLU A 11 10.42 -9.94 -2.33
CA GLU A 11 11.24 -9.19 -1.38
C GLU A 11 11.20 -7.68 -1.66
N LYS A 12 11.27 -7.27 -2.93
CA LYS A 12 11.20 -5.85 -3.28
C LYS A 12 9.83 -5.24 -3.04
N LEU A 13 8.74 -5.98 -3.28
CA LEU A 13 7.40 -5.51 -2.96
C LEU A 13 7.20 -5.37 -1.44
N TYR A 14 7.73 -6.33 -0.68
CA TYR A 14 7.75 -6.27 0.77
C TYR A 14 8.54 -5.05 1.27
N GLN A 15 9.79 -4.91 0.84
CA GLN A 15 10.64 -3.79 1.25
C GLN A 15 10.06 -2.43 0.83
N PHE A 16 9.45 -2.34 -0.36
CA PHE A 16 8.76 -1.13 -0.82
C PHE A 16 7.69 -0.65 0.17
N GLY A 17 6.88 -1.57 0.70
CA GLY A 17 5.91 -1.21 1.73
C GLY A 17 6.56 -0.82 3.05
N LEU A 18 7.61 -1.56 3.49
CA LEU A 18 8.36 -1.23 4.71
C LEU A 18 8.97 0.17 4.68
N ASP A 19 9.57 0.56 3.56
CA ASP A 19 10.19 1.88 3.36
C ASP A 19 9.16 3.01 3.32
N SER A 20 7.89 2.67 3.08
CA SER A 20 6.79 3.63 3.00
C SER A 20 6.08 3.83 4.34
N PHE A 21 6.37 3.01 5.36
CA PHE A 21 5.72 3.14 6.66
C PHE A 21 6.32 4.29 7.49
N PRO A 22 5.49 4.99 8.28
CA PRO A 22 5.95 6.06 9.17
C PRO A 22 6.96 5.56 10.22
N ILE A 23 8.12 6.23 10.38
CA ILE A 23 9.24 5.78 11.25
C ILE A 23 9.46 6.68 12.51
N LYS A 24 8.94 7.92 12.56
CA LYS A 24 9.22 8.88 13.65
C LYS A 24 7.99 9.42 14.38
N GLU A 25 7.84 9.11 15.66
CA GLU A 25 6.64 9.38 16.48
C GLU A 25 6.19 10.85 16.53
N ASP A 26 7.10 11.84 16.61
CA ASP A 26 6.74 13.22 16.91
C ASP A 26 5.91 13.95 15.83
N ASP A 27 6.08 13.61 14.55
CA ASP A 27 5.39 14.28 13.44
C ASP A 27 4.06 13.61 13.06
N HIS A 28 3.83 12.36 13.49
CA HIS A 28 2.70 11.55 13.04
C HIS A 28 1.36 12.07 13.54
N TYR A 29 1.31 12.57 14.77
CA TYR A 29 0.06 13.11 15.33
C TYR A 29 -0.43 14.34 14.56
N THR A 30 0.48 15.26 14.22
CA THR A 30 0.15 16.46 13.43
C THR A 30 -0.30 16.08 12.03
N LEU A 31 0.42 15.15 11.37
CA LEU A 31 0.04 14.65 10.04
C LEU A 31 -1.35 13.98 10.06
N LEU A 32 -1.62 13.13 11.06
CA LEU A 32 -2.91 12.45 11.19
C LEU A 32 -4.05 13.45 11.40
N LYS A 33 -3.82 14.48 12.22
CA LYS A 33 -4.79 15.55 12.45
C LYS A 33 -5.11 16.29 11.14
N VAL A 34 -4.10 16.68 10.38
CA VAL A 34 -4.29 17.37 9.08
C VAL A 34 -5.04 16.47 8.10
N LEU A 35 -4.68 15.18 8.00
CA LEU A 35 -5.38 14.22 7.13
C LEU A 35 -6.85 14.05 7.53
N ASN A 36 -7.15 13.98 8.83
CA ASN A 36 -8.51 13.86 9.33
C ASN A 36 -9.34 15.13 9.05
N GLU A 37 -8.76 16.31 9.26
CA GLU A 37 -9.41 17.59 8.92
C GLU A 37 -9.69 17.71 7.42
N PHE A 38 -8.71 17.33 6.58
CA PHE A 38 -8.86 17.30 5.13
C PHE A 38 -9.97 16.32 4.70
N THR A 39 -10.01 15.12 5.30
CA THR A 39 -11.05 14.11 5.03
C THR A 39 -12.43 14.61 5.42
N LEU A 40 -12.54 15.33 6.55
CA LEU A 40 -13.80 15.93 6.98
C LEU A 40 -14.27 17.01 5.99
N ILE A 41 -13.37 17.85 5.48
CA ILE A 41 -13.69 18.86 4.45
C ILE A 41 -14.15 18.17 3.17
N ALA A 42 -13.43 17.16 2.70
CA ALA A 42 -13.76 16.37 1.52
C ALA A 42 -15.14 15.71 1.63
N SER A 43 -15.59 15.33 2.83
CA SER A 43 -16.94 14.77 3.02
C SER A 43 -18.08 15.75 2.73
N ARG A 44 -17.80 17.06 2.79
CA ARG A 44 -18.80 18.14 2.67
C ARG A 44 -18.62 19.00 1.42
N ASN A 45 -17.45 18.95 0.79
CA ASN A 45 -17.13 19.75 -0.40
C ASN A 45 -16.74 18.85 -1.60
N PRO A 46 -17.51 18.85 -2.69
CA PRO A 46 -17.26 18.02 -3.87
C PRO A 46 -15.88 18.18 -4.50
N VAL A 47 -15.32 19.40 -4.51
CA VAL A 47 -14.00 19.65 -5.12
C VAL A 47 -12.91 18.92 -4.34
N PHE A 48 -12.94 19.01 -3.00
CA PHE A 48 -11.98 18.31 -2.14
C PHE A 48 -12.21 16.79 -2.16
N LYS A 49 -13.47 16.35 -2.31
CA LYS A 49 -13.79 14.94 -2.52
C LYS A 49 -13.11 14.38 -3.77
N GLU A 50 -13.23 15.06 -4.90
CA GLU A 50 -12.62 14.64 -6.16
C GLU A 50 -11.09 14.57 -6.04
N HIS A 51 -10.48 15.55 -5.38
CA HIS A 51 -9.03 15.54 -5.15
C HIS A 51 -8.60 14.35 -4.28
N LEU A 52 -9.32 14.08 -3.18
CA LEU A 52 -9.03 12.95 -2.31
C LEU A 52 -9.17 11.62 -3.04
N ILE A 53 -10.23 11.46 -3.86
CA ILE A 53 -10.43 10.28 -4.69
C ILE A 53 -9.30 10.12 -5.72
N GLY A 54 -8.88 11.22 -6.34
CA GLY A 54 -7.76 11.22 -7.28
C GLY A 54 -6.48 10.70 -6.66
N VAL A 55 -6.09 11.23 -5.50
CA VAL A 55 -4.89 10.80 -4.76
C VAL A 55 -4.96 9.31 -4.37
N GLN A 56 -6.08 8.85 -3.83
CA GLN A 56 -6.26 7.43 -3.50
C GLN A 56 -6.21 6.54 -4.75
N GLY A 57 -6.79 7.00 -5.85
CA GLY A 57 -6.77 6.30 -7.14
C GLY A 57 -5.36 6.18 -7.70
N GLU A 58 -4.57 7.25 -7.69
CA GLU A 58 -3.17 7.23 -8.11
C GLU A 58 -2.33 6.28 -7.27
N PHE A 59 -2.54 6.29 -5.94
CA PHE A 59 -1.87 5.38 -5.03
C PHE A 59 -2.18 3.90 -5.34
N ALA A 60 -3.46 3.55 -5.55
CA ALA A 60 -3.85 2.21 -5.97
C ALA A 60 -3.32 1.83 -7.36
N ASN A 61 -3.26 2.80 -8.29
CA ASN A 61 -2.70 2.59 -9.64
C ASN A 61 -1.20 2.29 -9.60
N GLY A 62 -0.46 2.83 -8.62
CA GLY A 62 0.93 2.48 -8.37
C GLY A 62 1.09 0.97 -8.13
N PHE A 63 0.29 0.40 -7.23
CA PHE A 63 0.28 -1.05 -6.99
C PHE A 63 -0.15 -1.84 -8.22
N ARG A 64 -1.16 -1.37 -8.96
CA ARG A 64 -1.60 -2.02 -10.19
C ARG A 64 -0.45 -2.18 -11.19
N ASN A 65 0.36 -1.15 -11.37
CA ASN A 65 1.51 -1.17 -12.28
C ASN A 65 2.59 -2.15 -11.80
N ILE A 66 2.84 -2.22 -10.49
CA ILE A 66 3.77 -3.20 -9.91
C ILE A 66 3.27 -4.63 -10.17
N LEU A 67 1.99 -4.91 -9.88
CA LEU A 67 1.40 -6.24 -10.06
C LEU A 67 1.33 -6.67 -11.53
N LEU A 68 1.02 -5.75 -12.45
CA LEU A 68 1.09 -6.02 -13.89
C LEU A 68 2.49 -6.46 -14.30
N LYS A 69 3.52 -5.76 -13.80
CA LYS A 69 4.90 -6.16 -14.09
C LYS A 69 5.23 -7.53 -13.53
N GLY A 70 4.82 -7.83 -12.29
CA GLY A 70 5.01 -9.16 -11.71
C GLY A 70 4.25 -10.26 -12.47
N LYS A 71 3.10 -9.93 -13.07
CA LYS A 71 2.36 -10.86 -13.93
C LYS A 71 3.10 -11.15 -15.24
N GLU A 72 3.69 -10.13 -15.88
CA GLU A 72 4.55 -10.32 -17.07
C GLU A 72 5.74 -11.25 -16.80
N GLU A 73 6.34 -11.14 -15.60
CA GLU A 73 7.47 -11.97 -15.16
C GLU A 73 7.03 -13.35 -14.62
N GLY A 74 5.72 -13.63 -14.58
CA GLY A 74 5.17 -14.92 -14.13
C GLY A 74 5.26 -15.17 -12.61
N VAL A 75 5.35 -14.12 -11.79
CA VAL A 75 5.44 -14.21 -10.32
C VAL A 75 4.16 -13.84 -9.58
N ILE A 76 3.17 -13.28 -10.28
CA ILE A 76 1.86 -12.93 -9.73
C ILE A 76 0.82 -13.93 -10.19
N ILE A 77 0.12 -14.54 -9.23
CA ILE A 77 -0.96 -15.51 -9.48
C ILE A 77 -2.31 -14.86 -9.79
N ALA A 78 -2.49 -13.59 -9.38
CA ALA A 78 -3.78 -12.93 -9.34
C ALA A 78 -4.42 -12.77 -10.73
N VAL A 79 -5.59 -13.40 -10.93
CA VAL A 79 -6.46 -13.17 -12.08
C VAL A 79 -7.07 -11.76 -12.02
N ASN A 80 -7.34 -11.26 -10.79
CA ASN A 80 -7.98 -9.97 -10.52
C ASN A 80 -6.97 -8.92 -10.01
N ILE A 81 -6.01 -8.52 -10.85
CA ILE A 81 -4.95 -7.56 -10.48
C ILE A 81 -5.53 -6.26 -9.85
N ASP A 82 -6.62 -5.73 -10.42
CA ASP A 82 -7.21 -4.48 -9.94
C ASP A 82 -7.73 -4.57 -8.50
N HIS A 83 -8.25 -5.74 -8.10
CA HIS A 83 -8.71 -5.95 -6.72
C HIS A 83 -7.52 -6.06 -5.76
N TYR A 84 -6.49 -6.83 -6.13
CA TYR A 84 -5.32 -6.98 -5.29
C TYR A 84 -4.49 -5.70 -5.17
N ALA A 85 -4.44 -4.86 -6.21
CA ALA A 85 -3.85 -3.52 -6.12
C ALA A 85 -4.55 -2.66 -5.07
N LYS A 86 -5.89 -2.70 -5.04
CA LYS A 86 -6.70 -2.00 -4.02
C LYS A 86 -6.50 -2.60 -2.63
N ILE A 87 -6.41 -3.93 -2.50
CA ILE A 87 -6.14 -4.60 -1.22
C ILE A 87 -4.78 -4.15 -0.67
N LEU A 88 -3.72 -4.18 -1.48
CA LEU A 88 -2.38 -3.72 -1.06
C LEU A 88 -2.42 -2.26 -0.60
N ALA A 89 -3.07 -1.38 -1.37
CA ALA A 89 -3.23 0.02 -1.01
C ALA A 89 -3.96 0.19 0.33
N LEU A 90 -5.10 -0.50 0.52
CA LEU A 90 -5.90 -0.42 1.74
C LEU A 90 -5.18 -0.97 2.96
N VAL A 91 -4.47 -2.08 2.83
CA VAL A 91 -3.70 -2.66 3.94
C VAL A 91 -2.56 -1.73 4.33
N MET A 92 -1.79 -1.23 3.36
CA MET A 92 -0.68 -0.30 3.62
C MET A 92 -1.18 0.98 4.31
N ASP A 93 -2.27 1.55 3.82
CA ASP A 93 -2.91 2.74 4.39
C ASP A 93 -3.41 2.53 5.84
N ASN A 94 -3.98 1.35 6.14
CA ASN A 94 -4.39 1.01 7.50
C ASN A 94 -3.22 0.70 8.44
N ILE A 95 -2.16 0.07 7.95
CA ILE A 95 -0.92 -0.11 8.72
C ILE A 95 -0.35 1.26 9.09
N SER A 96 -0.21 2.16 8.11
CA SER A 96 0.30 3.52 8.34
C SER A 96 -0.52 4.25 9.40
N ARG A 97 -1.87 4.25 9.28
CA ARG A 97 -2.74 4.85 10.31
C ARG A 97 -2.60 4.21 11.67
N SER A 98 -2.47 2.89 11.73
CA SER A 98 -2.31 2.16 12.99
C SER A 98 -1.03 2.58 13.71
N ILE A 99 0.09 2.66 12.98
CA ILE A 99 1.38 3.15 13.50
C ILE A 99 1.23 4.59 14.00
N MET A 100 0.60 5.47 13.22
CA MET A 100 0.39 6.88 13.61
C MET A 100 -0.49 7.04 14.86
N LEU A 101 -1.41 6.11 15.12
CA LEU A 101 -2.26 6.07 16.31
C LEU A 101 -1.58 5.43 17.52
N GLY A 102 -0.37 4.88 17.37
CA GLY A 102 0.27 4.07 18.41
C GLY A 102 -0.44 2.74 18.66
N PHE A 103 -1.23 2.25 17.70
CA PHE A 103 -1.81 0.91 17.78
C PHE A 103 -0.72 -0.13 17.53
N GLU A 104 -0.48 -1.00 18.50
CA GLU A 104 0.51 -2.07 18.37
C GLU A 104 0.00 -3.15 17.41
N ILE A 105 0.58 -3.16 16.21
CA ILE A 105 0.35 -4.16 15.17
C ILE A 105 1.71 -4.76 14.79
N GLU A 106 1.78 -6.07 14.61
CA GLU A 106 2.92 -6.75 13.97
C GLU A 106 2.95 -6.43 12.46
N TYR A 107 3.16 -5.16 12.13
CA TYR A 107 2.89 -4.62 10.79
C TYR A 107 3.74 -5.27 9.71
N LYS A 108 4.97 -5.68 10.06
CA LYS A 108 5.85 -6.43 9.18
C LYS A 108 5.24 -7.77 8.78
N ALA A 109 4.64 -8.50 9.73
CA ALA A 109 3.99 -9.78 9.47
C ALA A 109 2.71 -9.59 8.64
N VAL A 110 1.86 -8.63 9.03
CA VAL A 110 0.62 -8.32 8.28
C VAL A 110 0.91 -7.92 6.83
N TRP A 111 1.93 -7.07 6.64
CA TRP A 111 2.35 -6.67 5.30
C TRP A 111 2.90 -7.84 4.50
N LYS A 112 3.75 -8.68 5.12
CA LYS A 112 4.30 -9.89 4.50
C LYS A 112 3.20 -10.85 4.01
N GLU A 113 2.21 -11.15 4.84
CA GLU A 113 1.07 -12.00 4.45
C GLU A 113 0.27 -11.40 3.29
N THR A 114 0.09 -10.09 3.29
CA THR A 114 -0.60 -9.39 2.20
C THR A 114 0.19 -9.48 0.89
N VAL A 115 1.52 -9.33 0.96
CA VAL A 115 2.41 -9.52 -0.20
C VAL A 115 2.37 -10.98 -0.69
N ASN A 116 2.44 -11.95 0.21
CA ASN A 116 2.36 -13.38 -0.15
C ASN A 116 1.01 -13.77 -0.78
N SER A 117 -0.06 -13.04 -0.48
CA SER A 117 -1.39 -13.29 -1.07
C SER A 117 -1.47 -13.00 -2.58
N VAL A 118 -0.53 -12.24 -3.15
CA VAL A 118 -0.50 -11.91 -4.58
C VAL A 118 0.52 -12.72 -5.38
N LEU A 119 1.45 -13.39 -4.70
CA LEU A 119 2.56 -14.11 -5.30
C LEU A 119 2.17 -15.56 -5.64
N VAL A 120 2.82 -16.12 -6.66
CA VAL A 120 2.84 -17.58 -6.87
C VAL A 120 3.63 -18.25 -5.75
N GLU A 121 3.38 -19.54 -5.50
CA GLU A 121 3.97 -20.26 -4.36
C GLU A 121 5.49 -20.19 -4.33
N GLU A 122 6.14 -20.30 -5.50
CA GLU A 122 7.60 -20.28 -5.65
C GLU A 122 8.21 -18.89 -5.43
N ALA A 123 7.39 -17.85 -5.45
CA ALA A 123 7.82 -16.46 -5.29
C ALA A 123 7.49 -15.87 -3.92
N LYS A 124 6.77 -16.59 -3.06
CA LYS A 124 6.47 -16.17 -1.68
C LYS A 124 7.75 -16.04 -0.85
N ILE A 125 7.70 -15.14 0.12
CA ILE A 125 8.81 -14.81 1.03
C ILE A 125 8.47 -15.15 2.49
#